data_AF-A0A7K0SLS5-F1
#
_entry.id   AF-A0A7K0SLS5-F1
#
_cell.length_a   1.000
_cell.length_b   1.000
_cell.length_c   1.000
_cell.angle_alpha   90.00
_cell.angle_beta   90.00
_cell.angle_gamma   90.00
#
_symmetry.space_group_name_H-M   'P 1'
#
loop_
_entity.id
_entity.type
_entity.pdbx_description
1 polymer ?
#
loop_
_entity_poly.entity_id
_entity_poly.type
_entity_poly.pdbx_seq_one_letter_code
_entity_poly.pdbx_strand_id
1 'polypeptide(L)'
;GLRPALTRRSSDRFGRFTESVARAMGTPWFLIGLSFFVVLWMTYNTLVPEALRFDSADIGFTALTLILSLQASYAAPLILLAQNRQDDRDRVGMEQDRQRAERNLADTEYLAREVVALRLAIKDVATKDFIRSELRALLEELDNNPANDKS
;
A
#
# COMPACT_ATOMS: atom_id res chain seq x y z
N GLY A 1 -32.86 11.24 13.77
CA GLY A 1 -31.89 10.13 13.78
C GLY A 1 -30.59 10.61 14.37
N LEU A 2 -30.32 10.31 15.65
CA LEU A 2 -29.06 10.65 16.32
C LEU A 2 -27.98 9.62 15.97
N ARG A 3 -26.83 10.08 15.46
CA ARG A 3 -25.67 9.28 15.10
C ARG A 3 -24.75 9.02 16.32
N PRO A 4 -24.10 7.85 16.42
CA PRO A 4 -23.23 7.52 17.54
C PRO A 4 -21.83 8.14 17.34
N ALA A 5 -21.53 9.21 18.06
CA ALA A 5 -20.19 9.83 18.06
C ALA A 5 -19.21 9.17 19.06
N LEU A 6 -19.68 8.21 19.86
CA LEU A 6 -18.91 7.65 20.98
C LEU A 6 -17.98 6.48 20.57
N THR A 7 -18.19 5.83 19.42
CA THR A 7 -17.42 4.64 19.01
C THR A 7 -16.12 4.95 18.27
N ARG A 8 -15.99 6.14 17.64
CA ARG A 8 -14.77 6.51 16.89
C ARG A 8 -13.55 6.76 17.79
N ARG A 9 -13.75 7.35 18.98
CA ARG A 9 -12.64 7.79 19.84
C ARG A 9 -11.91 6.65 20.56
N SER A 10 -12.62 5.56 20.87
CA SER A 10 -12.04 4.36 21.51
C SER A 10 -11.26 3.50 20.53
N SER A 11 -11.79 3.31 19.31
CA SER A 11 -11.13 2.55 18.24
C SER A 11 -9.79 3.16 17.80
N ASP A 12 -9.71 4.50 17.81
CA ASP A 12 -8.52 5.23 17.39
C ASP A 12 -7.38 5.16 18.43
N ARG A 13 -7.72 5.19 19.73
CA ARG A 13 -6.74 4.98 20.81
C ARG A 13 -6.25 3.54 20.89
N PHE A 14 -7.17 2.58 20.81
CA PHE A 14 -6.83 1.16 20.82
C PHE A 14 -5.99 0.80 19.59
N GLY A 15 -6.32 1.37 18.42
CA GLY A 15 -5.56 1.18 17.18
C GLY A 15 -4.12 1.66 17.25
N ARG A 16 -3.88 2.86 17.82
CA ARG A 16 -2.51 3.36 18.02
C ARG A 16 -1.71 2.51 19.01
N PHE A 17 -2.36 2.00 20.06
CA PHE A 17 -1.73 1.10 21.01
C PHE A 17 -1.34 -0.23 20.36
N THR A 18 -2.26 -0.87 19.62
CA THR A 18 -1.96 -2.13 18.93
C THR A 18 -0.90 -1.97 17.85
N GLU A 19 -0.88 -0.85 17.11
CA GLU A 19 0.16 -0.57 16.10
C GLU A 19 1.54 -0.29 16.71
N SER A 20 1.59 0.29 17.92
CA SER A 20 2.82 0.44 18.70
C SER A 20 3.34 -0.91 19.21
N VAL A 21 2.45 -1.75 19.74
CA VAL A 21 2.79 -3.10 20.21
C VAL A 21 3.25 -3.98 19.05
N ALA A 22 2.58 -3.93 17.90
CA ALA A 22 2.96 -4.67 16.70
C ALA A 22 4.35 -4.27 16.19
N ARG A 23 4.67 -2.97 16.15
CA ARG A 23 6.01 -2.49 15.78
C ARG A 23 7.07 -2.89 16.81
N ALA A 24 6.75 -2.86 18.09
CA ALA A 24 7.65 -3.31 19.14
C ALA A 24 7.97 -4.81 19.00
N MET A 25 6.97 -5.67 18.80
CA MET A 25 7.16 -7.12 18.62
C MET A 25 7.90 -7.48 17.32
N GLY A 26 7.73 -6.72 16.24
CA GLY A 26 8.39 -6.97 14.95
C GLY A 26 9.86 -6.56 14.88
N THR A 27 10.41 -5.95 15.92
CA THR A 27 11.80 -5.46 15.93
C THR A 27 12.74 -6.48 16.61
N PRO A 28 13.94 -6.76 16.06
CA PRO A 28 14.92 -7.67 16.67
C PRO A 28 15.29 -7.33 18.12
N TRP A 29 15.19 -6.05 18.48
CA TRP A 29 15.42 -5.54 19.83
C TRP A 29 14.49 -6.13 20.89
N PHE A 30 13.25 -6.51 20.53
CA PHE A 30 12.32 -7.15 21.48
C PHE A 30 12.83 -8.52 21.92
N LEU A 31 13.33 -9.33 20.98
CA LEU A 31 13.91 -10.64 21.29
C LEU A 31 15.14 -10.49 22.18
N ILE A 32 16.01 -9.53 21.89
CA ILE A 32 17.20 -9.25 22.71
C ILE A 32 16.80 -8.86 24.15
N GLY A 33 15.82 -7.96 24.30
CA GLY A 33 15.32 -7.55 25.61
C GLY A 33 14.70 -8.71 26.39
N LEU A 34 13.90 -9.56 25.73
CA LEU A 34 13.29 -10.74 26.34
C LEU A 34 14.35 -11.76 26.77
N SER A 35 15.34 -12.04 25.91
CA SER A 35 16.47 -12.92 26.24
C SER A 35 17.27 -12.39 27.43
N PHE A 36 17.53 -11.08 27.47
CA PHE A 36 18.22 -10.45 28.59
C PHE A 36 17.43 -10.59 29.90
N PHE A 37 16.11 -10.37 29.85
CA PHE A 37 15.22 -10.56 31.01
C PHE A 37 15.27 -12.01 31.53
N VAL A 38 15.17 -13.01 30.64
CA VAL A 38 15.23 -14.42 31.01
C VAL A 38 16.58 -14.76 31.66
N VAL A 39 17.69 -14.34 31.05
CA VAL A 39 19.04 -14.60 31.58
C VAL A 39 19.24 -13.94 32.95
N LEU A 40 18.80 -12.70 33.10
CA LEU A 40 18.91 -11.96 34.36
C LEU A 40 18.06 -12.60 35.45
N TRP A 41 16.84 -13.04 35.13
CA TRP A 41 15.95 -13.74 36.04
C TRP A 41 16.54 -15.05 36.54
N MET A 42 17.06 -15.88 35.63
CA MET A 42 17.72 -17.14 35.98
C MET A 42 18.95 -16.88 36.84
N THR A 43 19.79 -15.91 36.47
CA THR A 43 20.99 -15.54 37.21
C THR A 43 20.67 -15.08 38.63
N TYR A 44 19.69 -14.19 38.79
CA TYR A 44 19.25 -13.69 40.09
C TYR A 44 18.74 -14.83 40.99
N ASN A 45 17.81 -15.65 40.50
CA ASN A 45 17.22 -16.72 41.29
C ASN A 45 18.17 -17.90 41.56
N THR A 46 19.27 -18.00 40.80
CA THR A 46 20.33 -19.00 41.05
C THR A 46 21.32 -18.52 42.13
N LEU A 47 21.73 -17.24 42.07
CA LEU A 47 22.77 -16.70 42.95
C LEU A 47 22.26 -16.27 44.33
N VAL A 48 20.97 -15.97 44.46
CA VAL A 48 20.37 -15.55 45.74
C VAL A 48 20.23 -16.75 46.70
N PRO A 49 20.43 -16.57 48.03
CA PRO A 49 20.22 -17.63 49.03
C PRO A 49 18.80 -18.17 49.02
N GLU A 50 18.63 -19.46 49.31
CA GLU A 50 17.37 -20.21 49.19
C GLU A 50 16.17 -19.55 49.89
N ALA A 51 16.40 -18.86 51.01
CA ALA A 51 15.36 -18.14 51.75
C ALA A 51 14.79 -16.88 51.04
N LEU A 52 15.46 -16.38 50.00
CA LEU A 52 15.06 -15.18 49.24
C LEU A 52 14.83 -15.48 47.75
N ARG A 53 14.93 -16.75 47.32
CA ARG A 53 14.64 -17.15 45.95
C ARG A 53 13.15 -17.05 45.71
N PHE A 54 12.76 -16.26 44.71
CA PHE A 54 11.37 -16.12 44.32
C PHE A 54 10.95 -17.23 43.35
N ASP A 55 11.89 -17.73 42.55
CA ASP A 55 11.68 -18.74 41.53
C ASP A 55 12.87 -19.70 41.47
N SER A 56 12.89 -20.69 42.37
CA SER A 56 14.05 -21.57 42.55
C SER A 56 14.36 -22.41 41.30
N ALA A 57 15.65 -22.56 41.01
CA ALA A 57 16.14 -23.45 39.96
C ALA A 57 15.76 -24.92 40.21
N ASP A 58 15.60 -25.31 41.48
CA ASP A 58 15.30 -26.68 41.92
C ASP A 58 13.92 -27.18 41.45
N ILE A 59 12.98 -26.24 41.26
CA ILE A 59 11.64 -26.49 40.69
C ILE A 59 11.55 -26.08 39.21
N GLY A 60 12.70 -25.85 38.55
CA GLY A 60 12.77 -25.57 37.13
C GLY A 60 12.21 -24.21 36.70
N PHE A 61 12.30 -23.18 37.55
CA PHE A 61 11.79 -21.83 37.24
C PHE A 61 10.28 -21.81 36.90
N THR A 62 9.47 -22.39 37.80
CA THR A 62 8.02 -22.51 37.61
C THR A 62 7.36 -21.13 37.43
N ALA A 63 7.78 -20.10 38.17
CA ALA A 63 7.18 -18.77 38.04
C ALA A 63 7.50 -18.12 36.68
N LEU A 64 8.74 -18.23 36.21
CA LEU A 64 9.14 -17.78 34.87
C LEU A 64 8.29 -18.48 33.80
N THR A 65 8.11 -19.79 33.93
CA THR A 65 7.31 -20.59 32.99
C THR A 65 5.85 -20.14 32.96
N LEU A 66 5.25 -19.88 34.14
CA LEU A 66 3.89 -19.35 34.24
C LEU A 66 3.78 -17.97 33.58
N ILE A 67 4.75 -17.08 33.80
CA ILE A 67 4.76 -15.75 33.18
C ILE A 67 4.88 -15.83 31.65
N LEU A 68 5.80 -16.66 31.14
CA LEU A 68 6.00 -16.82 29.69
C LEU A 68 4.77 -17.44 29.00
N SER A 69 4.15 -18.44 29.61
CA SER A 69 2.91 -19.04 29.08
C SER A 69 1.74 -18.05 29.07
N LEU A 70 1.60 -17.23 30.13
CA LEU A 70 0.61 -16.15 30.16
C LEU A 70 0.89 -15.10 29.09
N GLN A 71 2.15 -14.71 28.91
CA GLN A 71 2.57 -13.75 27.89
C GLN A 71 2.19 -14.23 26.48
N ALA A 72 2.47 -15.50 26.17
CA ALA A 72 2.09 -16.10 24.89
C ALA A 72 0.57 -16.13 24.69
N SER A 73 -0.18 -16.51 25.74
CA SER A 73 -1.65 -16.57 25.70
C SER A 73 -2.30 -15.20 25.44
N TYR A 74 -1.75 -14.12 26.01
CA TYR A 74 -2.27 -12.77 25.79
C TYR A 74 -1.78 -12.13 24.48
N ALA A 75 -0.63 -12.55 23.95
CA ALA A 75 -0.14 -12.09 22.66
C ALA A 75 -1.05 -12.54 21.50
N ALA A 76 -1.54 -13.79 21.54
CA ALA A 76 -2.40 -14.35 20.49
C ALA A 76 -3.65 -13.49 20.15
N PRO A 77 -4.52 -13.10 21.10
CA PRO A 77 -5.70 -12.28 20.79
C PRO A 77 -5.33 -10.86 20.33
N LEU A 78 -4.26 -10.27 20.86
CA LEU A 78 -3.79 -8.96 20.40
C LEU A 78 -3.28 -9.01 18.97
N ILE A 79 -2.54 -10.06 18.60
CA ILE A 79 -2.05 -10.30 17.26
C ILE A 79 -3.23 -10.50 16.30
N LEU A 80 -4.24 -11.29 16.67
CA LEU A 80 -5.46 -11.47 15.86
C LEU A 80 -6.18 -10.14 15.60
N LEU A 81 -6.29 -9.27 16.60
CA LEU A 81 -6.89 -7.94 16.42
C LEU A 81 -6.03 -7.03 15.52
N ALA A 82 -4.70 -7.13 15.62
CA ALA A 82 -3.80 -6.41 14.74
C ALA A 82 -3.87 -6.93 13.29
N GLN A 83 -3.99 -8.24 13.10
CA GLN A 83 -4.15 -8.91 11.80
C GLN A 83 -5.47 -8.52 11.14
N ASN A 84 -6.61 -8.62 11.84
CA ASN A 84 -7.91 -8.22 11.28
C ASN A 84 -7.90 -6.77 10.76
N ARG A 85 -7.22 -5.86 11.47
CA ARG A 85 -7.07 -4.46 11.04
C ARG A 85 -6.13 -4.30 9.85
N GLN A 86 -5.11 -5.15 9.73
CA GLN A 86 -4.23 -5.16 8.58
C GLN A 86 -5.00 -5.67 7.34
N ASP A 87 -5.73 -6.77 7.49
CA ASP A 87 -6.56 -7.36 6.44
C ASP A 87 -7.64 -6.39 5.94
N ASP A 88 -8.28 -5.64 6.85
CA ASP A 88 -9.24 -4.59 6.50
C ASP A 88 -8.60 -3.48 5.66
N ARG A 89 -7.38 -3.04 6.02
CA ARG A 89 -6.63 -2.02 5.26
C ARG A 89 -6.24 -2.55 3.88
N ASP A 90 -5.71 -3.77 3.83
CA ASP A 90 -5.24 -4.40 2.60
C ASP A 90 -6.40 -4.65 1.63
N ARG A 91 -7.56 -5.06 2.15
CA ARG A 91 -8.79 -5.18 1.36
C ARG A 91 -9.22 -3.85 0.72
N VAL A 92 -9.23 -2.76 1.49
CA VAL A 92 -9.57 -1.44 0.95
C VAL A 92 -8.56 -0.99 -0.11
N GLY A 93 -7.27 -1.27 0.11
CA GLY A 93 -6.22 -1.02 -0.88
C GLY A 93 -6.47 -1.77 -2.19
N MET A 94 -6.76 -3.07 -2.11
CA MET A 94 -7.08 -3.90 -3.27
C MET A 94 -8.32 -3.42 -4.04
N GLU A 95 -9.37 -3.00 -3.34
CA GLU A 95 -10.58 -2.45 -3.98
C GLU A 95 -10.27 -1.16 -4.74
N GLN A 96 -9.44 -0.28 -4.19
CA GLN A 96 -9.01 0.95 -4.86
C GLN A 96 -8.14 0.67 -6.07
N ASP A 97 -7.18 -0.25 -5.96
CA ASP A 97 -6.31 -0.63 -7.07
C ASP A 97 -7.10 -1.27 -8.21
N ARG A 98 -8.10 -2.09 -7.88
CA ARG A 98 -9.02 -2.64 -8.87
C ARG A 98 -9.80 -1.53 -9.60
N GLN A 99 -10.36 -0.56 -8.87
CA GLN A 99 -11.07 0.57 -9.50
C GLN A 99 -10.15 1.42 -10.38
N ARG A 100 -8.89 1.63 -9.95
CA ARG A 100 -7.89 2.34 -10.76
C ARG A 100 -7.54 1.56 -12.02
N ALA A 101 -7.38 0.25 -11.94
CA ALA A 101 -7.12 -0.60 -13.10
C ALA A 101 -8.27 -0.57 -14.11
N GLU A 102 -9.52 -0.64 -13.63
CA GLU A 102 -10.72 -0.50 -14.48
C GLU A 102 -10.76 0.86 -15.19
N ARG A 103 -10.45 1.96 -14.48
CA ARG A 103 -10.35 3.31 -15.10
C ARG A 103 -9.22 3.41 -16.12
N ASN A 104 -8.04 2.89 -15.80
CA ASN A 104 -6.90 2.90 -16.71
C ASN A 104 -7.19 2.12 -18.00
N LEU A 105 -7.91 0.99 -17.91
CA LEU A 105 -8.38 0.26 -19.07
C LEU A 105 -9.35 1.10 -19.91
N ALA A 106 -10.33 1.74 -19.27
CA ALA A 106 -11.29 2.60 -19.95
C ALA A 106 -10.62 3.81 -20.64
N ASP A 107 -9.67 4.46 -19.98
CA ASP A 107 -8.89 5.57 -20.55
C ASP A 107 -8.03 5.09 -21.74
N THR A 108 -7.43 3.91 -21.63
CA THR A 108 -6.66 3.32 -22.73
C THR A 108 -7.56 3.00 -23.92
N GLU A 109 -8.75 2.43 -23.69
CA GLU A 109 -9.74 2.19 -24.74
C GLU A 109 -10.24 3.49 -25.38
N TYR A 110 -10.45 4.54 -24.58
CA TYR A 110 -10.83 5.86 -25.06
C TYR A 110 -9.75 6.44 -25.98
N LEU A 111 -8.50 6.47 -25.51
CA LEU A 111 -7.36 6.95 -26.30
C LEU A 111 -7.17 6.13 -27.59
N ALA A 112 -7.35 4.80 -27.53
CA ALA A 112 -7.27 3.96 -28.72
C ALA A 112 -8.35 4.33 -29.77
N ARG A 113 -9.58 4.59 -29.33
CA ARG A 113 -10.66 5.05 -30.23
C ARG A 113 -10.38 6.42 -30.81
N GLU A 114 -9.91 7.37 -30.01
CA GLU A 114 -9.53 8.70 -30.50
C GLU A 114 -8.38 8.64 -31.51
N VAL A 115 -7.36 7.81 -31.27
CA VAL A 115 -6.24 7.61 -32.21
C VAL A 115 -6.74 7.04 -33.55
N VAL A 116 -7.67 6.08 -33.53
CA VAL A 116 -8.27 5.53 -34.74
C VAL A 116 -9.07 6.60 -35.49
N ALA A 117 -9.88 7.39 -34.80
CA ALA A 117 -10.65 8.48 -35.40
C ALA A 117 -9.72 9.55 -36.02
N LEU A 118 -8.68 9.95 -35.30
CA LEU A 118 -7.67 10.89 -35.78
C LEU A 118 -6.94 10.36 -37.02
N ARG A 119 -6.56 9.07 -37.03
CA ARG A 119 -5.93 8.42 -38.18
C ARG A 119 -6.82 8.46 -39.42
N LEU A 120 -8.12 8.19 -39.27
CA LEU A 120 -9.08 8.24 -40.38
C LEU A 120 -9.21 9.67 -40.93
N ALA A 121 -9.36 10.67 -40.05
CA ALA A 121 -9.42 12.07 -40.46
C ALA A 121 -8.15 12.52 -41.22
N ILE A 122 -6.96 12.12 -40.76
CA ILE A 122 -5.69 12.41 -41.45
C ILE A 122 -5.65 11.70 -42.81
N LYS A 123 -6.10 10.46 -42.90
CA LYS A 123 -6.13 9.69 -44.16
C LYS A 123 -6.96 10.40 -45.22
N ASP A 124 -8.12 10.95 -44.85
CA ASP A 124 -9.00 11.64 -45.78
C ASP A 124 -8.35 12.92 -46.33
N VAL A 125 -7.73 13.74 -45.47
CA VAL A 125 -7.01 14.98 -45.86
C VAL A 125 -5.74 14.69 -46.68
N ALA A 126 -5.03 13.61 -46.37
CA ALA A 126 -3.79 13.25 -47.06
C ALA A 126 -3.99 12.44 -48.35
N THR A 127 -5.23 12.26 -48.81
CA THR A 127 -5.50 11.49 -50.03
C THR A 127 -4.76 12.13 -51.20
N LYS A 128 -3.97 11.32 -51.93
CA LYS A 128 -3.12 11.77 -53.05
C LYS A 128 -3.88 12.67 -54.02
N ASP A 129 -5.17 12.41 -54.23
CA ASP A 129 -6.00 13.19 -55.15
C ASP A 129 -6.31 14.60 -54.64
N PHE A 130 -6.50 14.80 -53.32
CA PHE A 130 -6.66 16.12 -52.72
C PHE A 130 -5.35 16.92 -52.75
N ILE A 131 -4.25 16.28 -52.34
CA ILE A 131 -2.91 16.91 -52.40
C ILE A 131 -2.59 17.26 -53.85
N ARG A 132 -2.91 16.38 -54.80
CA ARG A 132 -2.69 16.62 -56.24
C ARG A 132 -3.59 17.70 -56.80
N SER A 133 -4.85 17.81 -56.35
CA SER A 133 -5.74 18.87 -56.78
C SER A 133 -5.26 20.23 -56.25
N GLU A 134 -4.82 20.31 -55.00
CA GLU A 134 -4.28 21.57 -54.46
C GLU A 134 -2.93 21.96 -55.08
N LEU A 135 -2.04 21.00 -55.31
CA LEU A 135 -0.79 21.26 -56.03
C LEU A 135 -1.06 21.78 -57.45
N ARG A 136 -2.08 21.25 -58.12
CA ARG A 136 -2.49 21.75 -59.44
C ARG A 136 -3.12 23.13 -59.37
N ALA A 137 -4.00 23.38 -58.40
CA ALA A 137 -4.61 24.68 -58.20
C ALA A 137 -3.54 25.76 -57.94
N LEU A 138 -2.60 25.50 -57.04
CA LEU A 138 -1.48 26.41 -56.75
C LEU A 138 -0.53 26.59 -57.95
N LEU A 139 -0.26 25.53 -58.73
CA LEU A 139 0.52 25.64 -59.97
C LEU A 139 -0.19 26.51 -61.01
N GLU A 140 -1.49 26.32 -61.19
CA GLU A 140 -2.31 27.09 -62.13
C GLU A 140 -2.45 28.55 -61.69
N GLU A 141 -2.47 28.82 -60.39
CA GLU A 141 -2.45 30.17 -59.83
C GLU A 141 -1.09 30.87 -60.06
N LEU A 142 0.02 30.14 -59.99
CA LEU A 142 1.36 30.64 -60.34
C LEU A 142 1.52 30.87 -61.85
N ASP A 143 0.99 29.98 -62.69
CA ASP A 143 1.05 30.10 -64.15
C ASP A 143 0.17 31.26 -64.65
N ASN A 144 -0.97 31.49 -63.99
CA ASN A 144 -1.84 32.63 -64.24
C ASN A 144 -1.37 33.93 -63.54
N ASN A 145 -0.25 33.92 -62.80
CA ASN A 145 0.30 35.12 -62.20
C ASN A 145 0.96 35.99 -63.31
N PRO A 146 0.39 37.17 -63.64
CA PRO A 146 0.86 38.02 -64.75
C PRO A 146 2.25 38.65 -64.53
N ALA A 147 2.95 38.27 -63.46
CA ALA A 147 4.33 38.66 -63.22
C ALA A 147 5.37 37.90 -64.09
N ASN A 148 4.98 36.80 -64.76
CA ASN A 148 5.86 36.08 -65.69
C ASN A 148 5.79 36.60 -67.15
N ASP A 149 4.91 37.57 -67.45
CA ASP A 149 4.72 38.17 -68.77
C ASP A 149 5.46 39.51 -68.93
N LYS A 150 6.70 39.57 -68.43
CA LYS A 150 7.64 40.69 -68.66
C LYS A 150 9.07 40.20 -68.85
N SER A 151 9.36 39.58 -69.99
CA SER A 151 10.68 39.61 -70.63
C SER A 151 10.58 39.28 -72.10
#